data_AF-A0A4V3MJF4-F1
#
_entry.id   AF-A0A4V3MJF4-F1
#
_cell.length_a   1.000
_cell.length_b   1.000
_cell.length_c   1.000
_cell.angle_alpha   90.00
_cell.angle_beta   90.00
_cell.angle_gamma   90.00
#
_symmetry.space_group_name_H-M   'P 1'
#
loop_
_entity.id
_entity.type
_entity.pdbx_description
1 polymer ?
#
loop_
_entity_poly.entity_id
_entity_poly.type
_entity_poly.pdbx_seq_one_letter_code
_entity_poly.pdbx_strand_id
1 'polypeptide(L)'
;GPAGAIFGAWRQLALQPPAVSADRLAKVTEMLGLARDDEALADLCTEIEDVAGSQRPAPFAAAAIAAHVVAIRPDAELLAWWLADLVLAQSLRWPLPLPLLMTQAFGPAFRGEASGKRIRPGDKNFERAVCVALVQAA
;
A
#
# COMPACT_ATOMS: atom_id res chain seq x y z
N GLY A 1 2.53 22.33 -1.36
CA GLY A 1 3.86 21.73 -1.61
C GLY A 1 3.79 20.21 -1.50
N PRO A 2 4.84 19.48 -1.91
CA PRO A 2 4.81 18.01 -2.06
C PRO A 2 4.39 17.26 -0.78
N ALA A 3 4.92 17.64 0.38
CA ALA A 3 4.56 17.00 1.66
C ALA A 3 3.06 17.11 2.00
N GLY A 4 2.42 18.24 1.64
CA GLY A 4 0.98 18.44 1.85
C GLY A 4 0.12 17.56 0.93
N ALA A 5 0.59 17.29 -0.29
CA ALA A 5 -0.09 16.40 -1.23
C ALA A 5 0.01 14.93 -0.78
N ILE A 6 1.20 14.51 -0.34
CA ILE A 6 1.42 13.19 0.29
C ILE A 6 0.51 13.04 1.50
N PHE A 7 0.51 13.98 2.45
CA PHE A 7 -0.40 13.94 3.60
C PHE A 7 -1.88 13.88 3.18
N GLY A 8 -2.25 14.65 2.15
CA GLY A 8 -3.60 14.64 1.59
C GLY A 8 -4.03 13.25 1.09
N ALA A 9 -3.11 12.47 0.49
CA ALA A 9 -3.41 11.15 -0.04
C ALA A 9 -3.84 10.19 1.08
N TRP A 10 -3.11 10.13 2.19
CA TRP A 10 -3.48 9.32 3.35
C TRP A 10 -4.66 9.90 4.13
N ARG A 11 -4.81 11.23 4.19
CA ARG A 11 -6.00 11.84 4.78
C ARG A 11 -7.27 11.45 4.02
N GLN A 12 -7.26 11.46 2.69
CA GLN A 12 -8.41 10.99 1.90
C GLN A 12 -8.65 9.50 2.11
N LEU A 13 -7.59 8.69 2.20
CA LEU A 13 -7.70 7.25 2.48
C LEU A 13 -8.49 7.00 3.76
N ALA A 14 -8.11 7.65 4.86
CA ALA A 14 -8.72 7.47 6.17
C ALA A 14 -10.16 8.04 6.31
N LEU A 15 -10.61 8.84 5.34
CA LEU A 15 -11.93 9.49 5.36
C LEU A 15 -12.96 8.83 4.44
N GLN A 16 -12.58 7.81 3.68
CA GLN A 16 -13.45 7.15 2.70
C GLN A 16 -13.45 5.64 2.92
N PRO A 17 -14.60 4.95 2.70
CA PRO A 17 -14.65 3.50 2.71
C PRO A 17 -13.58 2.87 1.81
N PRO A 18 -13.14 1.63 2.07
CA PRO A 18 -12.03 1.01 1.35
C PRO A 18 -12.41 0.52 -0.07
N ALA A 19 -13.30 1.23 -0.78
CA ALA A 19 -13.67 0.92 -2.16
C ALA A 19 -12.61 1.42 -3.16
N VAL A 20 -12.25 0.59 -4.13
CA VAL A 20 -11.36 0.97 -5.23
C VAL A 20 -12.16 1.50 -6.42
N SER A 21 -11.62 2.51 -7.10
CA SER A 21 -12.13 2.98 -8.39
C SER A 21 -11.01 3.65 -9.18
N ALA A 22 -11.09 3.59 -10.51
CA ALA A 22 -10.11 4.22 -11.40
C ALA A 22 -9.96 5.73 -11.08
N ASP A 23 -11.05 6.45 -10.83
CA ASP A 23 -11.02 7.87 -10.47
C ASP A 23 -10.28 8.11 -9.14
N ARG A 24 -10.50 7.24 -8.14
CA ARG A 24 -9.82 7.34 -6.85
C ARG A 24 -8.33 7.11 -7.01
N LEU A 25 -7.94 6.09 -7.77
CA LEU A 25 -6.53 5.79 -8.03
C LEU A 25 -5.85 6.88 -8.87
N ALA A 26 -6.53 7.41 -9.89
CA ALA A 26 -6.03 8.53 -10.70
C ALA A 26 -5.73 9.75 -9.82
N LYS A 27 -6.67 10.12 -8.95
CA LYS A 27 -6.50 11.25 -8.02
C LYS A 27 -5.32 11.04 -7.07
N VAL A 28 -5.19 9.86 -6.48
CA VAL A 28 -4.08 9.57 -5.55
C VAL A 28 -2.74 9.56 -6.28
N THR A 29 -2.70 9.00 -7.49
CA THR A 29 -1.50 8.98 -8.36
C THR A 29 -1.04 10.40 -8.67
N GLU A 30 -1.96 11.30 -9.02
CA GLU A 30 -1.68 12.73 -9.21
C GLU A 30 -1.15 13.39 -7.92
N MET A 31 -1.78 13.14 -6.77
CA MET A 31 -1.34 13.69 -5.47
C MET A 31 0.06 13.23 -5.08
N LEU A 32 0.46 12.03 -5.51
CA LEU A 32 1.78 11.47 -5.28
C LEU A 32 2.82 11.88 -6.34
N GLY A 33 2.42 12.70 -7.32
CA GLY A 33 3.31 13.19 -8.38
C GLY A 33 3.67 12.14 -9.43
N LEU A 34 2.87 11.08 -9.56
CA LEU A 34 3.08 10.00 -10.51
C LEU A 34 2.36 10.31 -11.84
N ALA A 35 2.96 9.89 -12.95
CA ALA A 35 2.35 10.02 -14.26
C ALA A 35 1.06 9.19 -14.36
N ARG A 36 -0.02 9.82 -14.83
CA ARG A 36 -1.29 9.14 -15.06
C ARG A 36 -1.18 8.16 -16.23
N ASP A 37 -1.73 6.98 -16.03
CA ASP A 37 -1.79 5.89 -17.02
C ASP A 37 -3.10 5.14 -16.81
N ASP A 38 -4.12 5.47 -17.60
CA ASP A 38 -5.48 4.96 -17.37
C ASP A 38 -5.60 3.43 -17.56
N GLU A 39 -4.78 2.84 -18.44
CA GLU A 39 -4.75 1.39 -18.67
C GLU A 39 -4.15 0.70 -17.44
N ALA A 40 -2.98 1.16 -16.98
CA ALA A 40 -2.36 0.61 -15.77
C ALA A 40 -3.23 0.79 -14.51
N LEU A 41 -4.01 1.88 -14.44
CA LEU A 41 -4.94 2.11 -13.33
C LEU A 41 -6.15 1.18 -13.37
N ALA A 42 -6.64 0.81 -14.56
CA ALA A 42 -7.71 -0.16 -14.71
C ALA A 42 -7.25 -1.56 -14.30
N ASP A 43 -6.08 -1.99 -14.79
CA ASP A 43 -5.47 -3.27 -14.41
C ASP A 43 -5.22 -3.35 -12.90
N LEU A 44 -4.75 -2.26 -12.31
CA LEU A 44 -4.52 -2.17 -10.88
C LEU A 44 -5.82 -2.26 -10.06
N CYS A 45 -6.95 -1.75 -10.56
CA CYS A 45 -8.25 -1.98 -9.91
C CYS A 45 -8.57 -3.48 -9.85
N THR A 46 -8.39 -4.20 -10.96
CA THR A 46 -8.62 -5.65 -11.03
C THR A 46 -7.69 -6.43 -10.10
N GLU A 47 -6.41 -6.10 -10.05
CA GLU A 47 -5.45 -6.72 -9.11
C GLU A 47 -5.85 -6.49 -7.65
N ILE A 48 -6.29 -5.26 -7.31
CA ILE A 48 -6.76 -4.95 -5.95
C ILE A 48 -7.96 -5.80 -5.57
N GLU A 49 -8.92 -5.96 -6.49
CA GLU A 49 -10.11 -6.79 -6.28
C GLU A 49 -9.77 -8.27 -6.14
N ASP A 50 -8.87 -8.80 -6.97
CA ASP A 50 -8.41 -10.19 -6.90
C ASP A 50 -7.70 -10.46 -5.56
N VAL A 51 -6.74 -9.61 -5.20
CA VAL A 51 -5.95 -9.76 -3.98
C VAL A 51 -6.84 -9.63 -2.73
N ALA A 52 -7.76 -8.66 -2.70
CA ALA A 52 -8.68 -8.45 -1.58
C ALA A 52 -9.76 -9.54 -1.48
N GLY A 53 -10.21 -10.09 -2.61
CA GLY A 53 -11.19 -11.18 -2.69
C GLY A 53 -10.60 -12.57 -2.45
N SER A 54 -9.28 -12.71 -2.56
CA SER A 54 -8.57 -13.96 -2.30
C SER A 54 -8.72 -14.42 -0.84
N GLN A 55 -8.59 -15.74 -0.58
CA GLN A 55 -8.52 -16.27 0.79
C GLN A 55 -7.15 -16.05 1.47
N ARG A 56 -6.32 -15.16 0.92
CA ARG A 56 -5.01 -14.84 1.48
C ARG A 56 -5.19 -14.07 2.80
N PRO A 57 -4.38 -14.32 3.84
CA PRO A 57 -4.45 -13.52 5.06
C PRO A 57 -4.09 -12.06 4.77
N ALA A 58 -4.81 -11.13 5.39
CA ALA A 58 -4.73 -9.69 5.13
C ALA A 58 -3.30 -9.08 5.05
N PRO A 59 -2.34 -9.39 5.95
CA PRO A 59 -0.98 -8.83 5.84
C PRO A 59 -0.26 -9.31 4.57
N PHE A 60 -0.51 -10.53 4.10
CA PHE A 60 0.08 -11.03 2.85
C PHE A 60 -0.61 -10.41 1.64
N ALA A 61 -1.92 -10.14 1.70
CA ALA A 61 -2.63 -9.41 0.65
C ALA A 61 -2.06 -7.99 0.49
N ALA A 62 -1.88 -7.28 1.60
CA ALA A 62 -1.24 -5.97 1.63
C ALA A 62 0.21 -5.99 1.12
N ALA A 63 1.00 -7.01 1.49
CA ALA A 63 2.36 -7.17 1.00
C ALA A 63 2.40 -7.45 -0.51
N ALA A 64 1.49 -8.28 -1.01
CA ALA A 64 1.43 -8.65 -2.42
C ALA A 64 1.09 -7.46 -3.33
N ILE A 65 0.08 -6.67 -2.97
CA ILE A 65 -0.26 -5.48 -3.78
C ILE A 65 0.89 -4.46 -3.79
N ALA A 66 1.58 -4.27 -2.65
CA ALA A 66 2.74 -3.38 -2.60
C ALA A 66 3.89 -3.89 -3.47
N ALA A 67 4.16 -5.19 -3.45
CA ALA A 67 5.19 -5.81 -4.29
C ALA A 67 4.85 -5.71 -5.78
N HIS A 68 3.58 -5.97 -6.14
CA HIS A 68 3.08 -5.85 -7.51
C HIS A 68 3.30 -4.44 -8.07
N VAL A 69 2.89 -3.42 -7.32
CA VAL A 69 3.01 -2.01 -7.74
C VAL A 69 4.48 -1.62 -7.95
N VAL A 70 5.38 -1.98 -7.04
CA VAL A 70 6.81 -1.65 -7.17
C VAL A 70 7.50 -2.46 -8.27
N ALA A 71 7.03 -3.67 -8.57
CA ALA A 71 7.55 -4.47 -9.68
C ALA A 71 7.25 -3.83 -11.05
N ILE A 72 6.04 -3.27 -11.22
CA ILE A 72 5.62 -2.60 -12.46
C ILE A 72 6.21 -1.19 -12.54
N ARG A 73 6.18 -0.45 -11.42
CA ARG A 73 6.58 0.96 -11.35
C ARG A 73 7.46 1.20 -10.10
N PRO A 74 8.79 1.03 -10.22
CA PRO A 74 9.72 1.11 -9.08
C PRO A 74 9.76 2.46 -8.35
N ASP A 75 9.35 3.55 -9.01
CA ASP A 75 9.24 4.90 -8.45
C ASP A 75 7.91 5.14 -7.69
N ALA A 76 6.98 4.19 -7.72
CA ALA A 76 5.65 4.30 -7.09
C ALA A 76 5.57 3.70 -5.66
N GLU A 77 6.66 3.72 -4.89
CA GLU A 77 6.67 3.11 -3.55
C GLU A 77 5.65 3.75 -2.59
N LEU A 78 5.39 5.07 -2.70
CA LEU A 78 4.35 5.72 -1.90
C LEU A 78 2.94 5.21 -2.26
N LEU A 79 2.67 4.97 -3.54
CA LEU A 79 1.41 4.41 -3.99
C LEU A 79 1.27 2.96 -3.49
N ALA A 80 2.36 2.19 -3.52
CA ALA A 80 2.40 0.84 -2.99
C ALA A 80 1.99 0.77 -1.51
N TRP A 81 2.51 1.67 -0.67
CA TRP A 81 2.11 1.74 0.75
C TRP A 81 0.67 2.21 0.94
N TRP A 82 0.21 3.18 0.16
CA TRP A 82 -1.17 3.64 0.19
C TRP A 82 -2.15 2.51 -0.13
N LEU A 83 -1.81 1.69 -1.13
CA LEU A 83 -2.59 0.52 -1.53
C LEU A 83 -2.50 -0.63 -0.53
N ALA A 84 -1.35 -0.81 0.13
CA ALA A 84 -1.21 -1.78 1.20
C ALA A 84 -2.19 -1.49 2.35
N ASP A 85 -2.28 -0.23 2.78
CA ASP A 85 -3.24 0.20 3.81
C ASP A 85 -4.70 0.06 3.35
N LEU A 86 -4.99 0.33 2.07
CA LEU A 86 -6.33 0.12 1.48
C LEU A 86 -6.72 -1.37 1.46
N VAL A 87 -5.87 -2.23 0.91
CA VAL A 87 -6.11 -3.67 0.77
C VAL A 87 -6.18 -4.33 2.15
N LEU A 88 -5.33 -3.93 3.10
CA LEU A 88 -5.42 -4.39 4.48
C LEU A 88 -6.82 -4.15 5.06
N ALA A 89 -7.36 -2.95 4.86
CA ALA A 89 -8.70 -2.60 5.32
C ALA A 89 -9.81 -3.39 4.60
N GLN A 90 -9.69 -3.62 3.29
CA GLN A 90 -10.63 -4.46 2.53
C GLN A 90 -10.63 -5.90 3.06
N SER A 91 -9.44 -6.51 3.19
CA SER A 91 -9.30 -7.89 3.65
C SER A 91 -9.79 -8.09 5.09
N LEU A 92 -9.62 -7.09 5.96
CA LEU A 92 -10.12 -7.11 7.34
C LEU A 92 -11.57 -6.62 7.49
N ARG A 93 -12.22 -6.23 6.38
CA ARG A 93 -13.59 -5.68 6.34
C ARG A 93 -13.78 -4.49 7.27
N TRP A 94 -12.76 -3.64 7.36
CA TRP A 94 -12.87 -2.41 8.15
C TRP A 94 -13.73 -1.38 7.41
N PRO A 95 -14.53 -0.58 8.15
CA PRO A 95 -15.38 0.43 7.53
C PRO A 95 -14.56 1.57 6.91
N LEU A 96 -13.37 1.83 7.45
CA LEU A 96 -12.43 2.86 6.98
C LEU A 96 -11.00 2.30 7.04
N PRO A 97 -10.15 2.61 6.03
CA PRO A 97 -8.74 2.28 6.11
C PRO A 97 -8.01 3.13 7.15
N LEU A 98 -6.97 2.54 7.75
CA LEU A 98 -6.08 3.22 8.68
C LEU A 98 -4.65 3.14 8.12
N PRO A 99 -3.84 4.22 8.23
CA PRO A 99 -2.49 4.29 7.69
C PRO A 99 -1.48 3.49 8.54
N LEU A 100 -1.76 2.23 8.84
CA LEU A 100 -0.97 1.43 9.77
C LEU A 100 0.39 1.06 9.20
N LEU A 101 0.43 0.53 7.97
CA LEU A 101 1.65 0.02 7.37
C LEU A 101 2.57 1.17 6.94
N MET A 102 2.03 2.25 6.38
CA MET A 102 2.85 3.42 6.01
C MET A 102 3.57 4.03 7.22
N THR A 103 2.93 4.06 8.40
CA THR A 103 3.61 4.58 9.62
C THR A 103 4.80 3.73 10.04
N GLN A 104 4.83 2.46 9.63
CA GLN A 104 5.92 1.54 9.92
C GLN A 104 6.94 1.43 8.78
N ALA A 105 6.72 2.01 7.60
CA ALA A 105 7.55 1.81 6.40
C ALA A 105 9.05 2.14 6.59
N PHE A 106 9.39 2.98 7.57
CA PHE A 106 10.77 3.31 7.97
C PHE A 106 11.15 2.83 9.39
N GLY A 107 10.24 2.08 10.01
CA GLY A 107 10.35 1.51 11.34
C GLY A 107 11.26 0.28 11.38
N PRO A 108 11.49 -0.26 12.59
CA PRO A 108 12.42 -1.37 12.83
C PRO A 108 11.99 -2.67 12.12
N ALA A 109 10.69 -2.90 11.91
CA ALA A 109 10.19 -4.06 11.18
C ALA A 109 10.79 -4.23 9.77
N PHE A 110 11.15 -3.12 9.12
CA PHE A 110 11.73 -3.11 7.78
C PHE A 110 13.25 -2.90 7.77
N ARG A 111 13.93 -3.03 8.91
CA ARG A 111 15.40 -3.01 8.95
C ARG A 111 15.92 -4.45 9.06
N GLY A 112 16.70 -4.89 8.06
CA GLY A 112 17.25 -6.25 8.07
C GLY A 112 18.16 -6.49 9.28
N GLU A 113 18.01 -7.66 9.92
CA GLU A 113 18.66 -8.03 11.20
C GLU A 113 20.20 -7.90 11.19
N ALA A 114 20.86 -8.03 10.02
CA ALA A 114 22.32 -8.07 9.93
C ALA A 114 22.98 -6.93 9.14
N SER A 115 22.26 -6.23 8.26
CA SER A 115 22.86 -5.27 7.31
C SER A 115 22.39 -3.84 7.48
N GLY A 116 21.37 -3.58 8.32
CA GLY A 116 20.73 -2.27 8.42
C GLY A 116 20.04 -1.80 7.14
N LYS A 117 20.05 -2.60 6.06
CA LYS A 117 19.39 -2.27 4.80
C LYS A 117 17.88 -2.34 4.98
N ARG A 118 17.18 -1.35 4.42
CA ARG A 118 15.72 -1.33 4.39
C ARG A 118 15.20 -2.47 3.51
N ILE A 119 14.30 -3.28 4.05
CA ILE A 119 13.52 -4.29 3.32
C ILE A 119 12.48 -3.53 2.49
N ARG A 120 12.53 -3.68 1.17
CA ARG A 120 11.62 -3.01 0.23
C ARG A 120 10.49 -3.94 -0.19
N PRO A 121 9.35 -3.40 -0.70
CA PRO A 121 8.36 -4.22 -1.37
C PRO A 121 9.00 -5.11 -2.45
N GLY A 122 8.67 -6.40 -2.43
CA GLY A 122 9.24 -7.41 -3.33
C GLY A 122 10.51 -8.11 -2.84
N ASP A 123 11.14 -7.65 -1.75
CA ASP A 123 12.27 -8.36 -1.15
C ASP A 123 11.82 -9.68 -0.48
N LYS A 124 12.71 -10.68 -0.42
CA LYS A 124 12.44 -12.01 0.16
C LYS A 124 11.81 -11.98 1.56
N ASN A 125 12.16 -11.01 2.39
CA ASN A 125 11.68 -10.89 3.78
C ASN A 125 10.53 -9.88 3.95
N PHE A 126 10.01 -9.32 2.85
CA PHE A 126 9.03 -8.24 2.91
C PHE A 126 7.71 -8.66 3.56
N GLU A 127 7.16 -9.83 3.21
CA GLU A 127 5.91 -10.32 3.82
C GLU A 127 6.06 -10.51 5.34
N ARG A 128 7.18 -11.09 5.78
CA ARG A 128 7.48 -11.23 7.22
C ARG A 128 7.55 -9.87 7.90
N ALA A 129 8.18 -8.88 7.26
CA ALA A 129 8.28 -7.52 7.79
C ALA A 129 6.91 -6.85 7.91
N VAL A 130 6.02 -7.04 6.91
CA VAL A 130 4.63 -6.54 6.96
C VAL A 130 3.85 -7.15 8.13
N CYS A 131 4.01 -8.45 8.39
CA CYS A 131 3.38 -9.09 9.56
C CYS A 131 3.86 -8.48 10.88
N VAL A 132 5.16 -8.24 11.04
CA VAL A 132 5.72 -7.59 12.25
C VAL A 132 5.23 -6.15 12.36
N ALA A 133 5.23 -5.39 11.27
CA ALA A 133 4.77 -4.02 11.22
C ALA A 133 3.29 -3.90 11.62
N LEU A 134 2.44 -4.81 11.16
CA LEU A 134 1.02 -4.81 11.52
C LEU A 134 0.82 -4.99 13.03
N VAL A 135 1.56 -5.90 13.66
CA VAL A 135 1.50 -6.12 15.12
C VAL A 135 2.04 -4.92 15.90
N GLN A 136 3.06 -4.23 15.39
CA GLN A 136 3.64 -3.05 16.04
C GLN A 136 2.78 -1.79 15.92
N ALA A 137 1.93 -1.73 14.89
CA ALA A 137 1.05 -0.59 14.63
C ALA A 137 -0.33 -0.69 15.33
N ALA A 138 -0.69 -1.88 15.81
CA ALA A 138 -1.94 -2.17 16.53
C ALA A 138 -1.79 -1.97 18.04
#